data_AF-A0A951RD61-F1
#
_entry.id   AF-A0A951RD61-F1
#
_cell.length_a   1.000
_cell.length_b   1.000
_cell.length_c   1.000
_cell.angle_alpha   90.00
_cell.angle_beta   90.00
_cell.angle_gamma   90.00
#
_symmetry.space_group_name_H-M   'P 1'
#
loop_
_entity.id
_entity.type
_entity.pdbx_description
1 polymer ?
#
loop_
_entity_poly.entity_id
_entity_poly.type
_entity_poly.pdbx_seq_one_letter_code
_entity_poly.pdbx_strand_id
1 'polypeptide(L)'
;MELSKQLILFRYILRQFGYEEFEVLREEFNNKGQGVSATGYTYFASLLMSNSDKLIDDRAIQVYDEAIQLYEKRLRENRAEPFFSFKYYQWFALLFTEYFFDVYHNNKDLLNHALNEYLEADSNFREVEQFTENDLKKLAYWMAAGSGKTLLMHCNYWQITRYNKNWENIILITPNEGLSRQHYESLTESGIPAKLYSGSEESLKTKEGEILILEITKLVKNKEGEGVSVDVDYFSE
;
A
#
# COMPACT_ATOMS: atom_id res chain seq x y z
N MET A 1 24.40 10.03 -0.38
CA MET A 1 24.05 8.62 -0.10
C MET A 1 22.79 8.30 -0.89
N GLU A 2 22.78 7.19 -1.63
CA GLU A 2 21.69 6.87 -2.56
C GLU A 2 20.49 6.30 -1.77
N LEU A 3 19.30 6.88 -1.90
CA LEU A 3 18.13 6.49 -1.12
C LEU A 3 17.73 5.01 -1.35
N SER A 4 18.07 4.44 -2.52
CA SER A 4 17.91 3.02 -2.85
C SER A 4 18.68 2.08 -1.90
N LYS A 5 19.73 2.58 -1.25
CA LYS A 5 20.53 1.90 -0.22
C LYS A 5 19.98 2.08 1.20
N GLN A 6 18.76 2.59 1.35
CA GLN A 6 18.08 2.73 2.64
C GLN A 6 16.72 2.02 2.68
N LEU A 7 16.31 1.39 1.58
CA LEU A 7 15.02 0.71 1.46
C LEU A 7 15.13 -0.77 1.87
N ILE A 8 15.51 -1.03 3.13
CA ILE A 8 15.76 -2.39 3.63
C ILE A 8 14.51 -3.27 3.47
N LEU A 9 13.34 -2.78 3.88
CA LEU A 9 12.09 -3.53 3.74
C LEU A 9 11.81 -3.90 2.28
N PHE A 10 12.00 -2.96 1.36
CA PHE A 10 11.80 -3.20 -0.07
C PHE A 10 12.77 -4.25 -0.61
N ARG A 11 14.07 -4.14 -0.31
CA ARG A 11 15.10 -5.10 -0.74
C ARG A 11 14.87 -6.49 -0.14
N TYR A 12 14.50 -6.55 1.15
CA TYR A 12 14.12 -7.79 1.81
C TYR A 12 12.94 -8.47 1.10
N ILE A 13 11.85 -7.73 0.85
CA ILE A 13 10.66 -8.27 0.16
C ILE A 13 11.02 -8.69 -1.28
N LEU A 14 11.77 -7.86 -2.00
CA LEU A 14 12.21 -8.14 -3.37
C LEU A 14 12.95 -9.48 -3.47
N ARG A 15 13.81 -9.77 -2.49
CA ARG A 15 14.54 -11.04 -2.37
C ARG A 15 13.63 -12.24 -2.12
N GLN A 16 12.52 -12.07 -1.40
CA GLN A 16 11.54 -13.15 -1.22
C GLN A 16 10.95 -13.60 -2.56
N PHE A 17 10.89 -12.69 -3.52
CA PHE A 17 10.41 -12.94 -4.88
C PHE A 17 11.52 -13.33 -5.86
N GLY A 18 12.75 -13.53 -5.37
CA GLY A 18 13.87 -14.04 -6.16
C GLY A 18 14.66 -12.96 -6.92
N TYR A 19 14.59 -11.71 -6.47
CA TYR A 19 15.30 -10.59 -7.10
C TYR A 19 16.17 -9.87 -6.08
N GLU A 20 17.43 -9.60 -6.43
CA GLU A 20 18.35 -8.81 -5.58
C GLU A 20 18.27 -7.31 -5.90
N GLU A 21 18.06 -6.95 -7.17
CA GLU A 21 17.94 -5.56 -7.64
C GLU A 21 16.66 -5.35 -8.46
N PHE A 22 16.02 -4.19 -8.29
CA PHE A 22 14.73 -3.90 -8.92
C PHE A 22 14.83 -3.83 -10.45
N GLU A 23 15.98 -3.42 -10.97
CA GLU A 23 16.27 -3.35 -12.40
C GLU A 23 16.06 -4.70 -13.09
N VAL A 24 16.44 -5.81 -12.43
CA VAL A 24 16.30 -7.17 -12.97
C VAL A 24 14.81 -7.53 -13.08
N LEU A 25 14.04 -7.31 -12.01
CA LEU A 25 12.59 -7.49 -12.01
C LEU A 25 11.95 -6.62 -13.10
N ARG A 26 12.37 -5.35 -13.20
CA ARG A 26 11.83 -4.43 -14.21
C ARG A 26 12.08 -4.93 -15.63
N GLU A 27 13.30 -5.36 -15.94
CA GLU A 27 13.66 -5.85 -17.27
C GLU A 27 12.89 -7.11 -17.65
N GLU A 28 12.62 -7.99 -16.68
CA GLU A 28 11.85 -9.19 -16.92
C GLU A 28 10.36 -8.90 -17.19
N PHE A 29 9.76 -7.95 -16.46
CA PHE A 29 8.31 -7.74 -16.49
C PHE A 29 7.84 -6.56 -17.37
N ASN A 30 8.70 -5.62 -17.75
CA ASN A 30 8.29 -4.39 -18.45
C ASN A 30 7.59 -4.63 -19.80
N ASN A 31 7.89 -5.73 -20.48
CA ASN A 31 7.36 -6.11 -21.79
C ASN A 31 6.31 -7.23 -21.71
N LYS A 32 5.93 -7.66 -20.51
CA LYS A 32 4.95 -8.73 -20.31
C LYS A 32 3.54 -8.17 -20.44
N GLY A 33 2.69 -8.92 -21.15
CA GLY A 33 1.29 -8.57 -21.34
C GLY A 33 0.49 -8.64 -20.04
N GLN A 34 -0.56 -7.82 -19.98
CA GLN A 34 -1.57 -7.86 -18.90
C GLN A 34 -2.59 -8.97 -19.18
N GLY A 35 -3.28 -9.41 -18.13
CA GLY A 35 -4.36 -10.38 -18.21
C GLY A 35 -4.07 -11.68 -17.47
N VAL A 36 -4.99 -12.63 -17.65
CA VAL A 36 -5.07 -13.88 -16.90
C VAL A 36 -4.76 -15.05 -17.84
N SER A 37 -3.95 -16.00 -17.37
CA SER A 37 -3.59 -17.20 -18.10
C SER A 37 -4.70 -18.26 -18.04
N ALA A 38 -4.52 -19.37 -18.76
CA ALA A 38 -5.48 -20.47 -18.75
C ALA A 38 -5.63 -21.14 -17.37
N THR A 39 -4.69 -20.94 -16.45
CA THR A 39 -4.73 -21.49 -15.08
C THR A 39 -5.49 -20.60 -14.10
N GLY A 40 -5.97 -19.43 -14.53
CA GLY A 40 -6.75 -18.50 -13.68
C GLY A 40 -5.92 -17.46 -12.93
N TYR A 41 -4.59 -17.49 -13.07
CA TYR A 41 -3.69 -16.49 -12.47
C TYR A 41 -3.20 -15.48 -13.49
N THR A 42 -2.83 -14.29 -13.05
CA THR A 42 -2.25 -13.29 -13.95
C THR A 42 -0.98 -13.83 -14.64
N TYR A 43 -0.67 -13.30 -15.82
CA TYR A 43 0.60 -13.62 -16.47
C TYR A 43 1.81 -13.24 -15.61
N PHE A 44 1.69 -12.20 -14.77
CA PHE A 44 2.73 -11.80 -13.83
C PHE A 44 2.92 -12.85 -12.73
N ALA A 45 1.84 -13.29 -12.07
CA ALA A 45 1.91 -14.36 -11.07
C ALA A 45 2.44 -15.67 -11.65
N SER A 46 1.99 -16.04 -12.85
CA SER A 46 2.42 -17.27 -13.53
C SER A 46 3.93 -17.25 -13.81
N LEU A 47 4.47 -16.12 -14.29
CA LEU A 47 5.89 -15.95 -14.51
C LEU A 47 6.67 -15.97 -13.19
N LEU A 48 6.18 -15.26 -12.18
CA LEU A 48 6.81 -15.21 -10.87
C LEU A 48 6.87 -16.58 -10.20
N MET A 49 5.79 -17.39 -10.27
CA MET A 49 5.80 -18.77 -9.77
C MET A 49 6.81 -19.66 -10.51
N SER A 50 7.11 -19.38 -11.77
CA SER A 50 8.15 -20.12 -12.51
C SER A 50 9.59 -19.71 -12.14
N ASN A 51 9.78 -18.63 -11.38
CA ASN A 51 11.10 -18.24 -10.88
C ASN A 51 11.55 -19.25 -9.80
N SER A 52 12.69 -19.93 -10.03
CA SER A 52 13.28 -20.89 -9.09
C SER A 52 14.00 -20.21 -7.92
N ASP A 53 14.36 -18.94 -8.06
CA ASP A 53 15.18 -18.22 -7.08
C ASP A 53 14.32 -17.56 -5.98
N LYS A 54 12.99 -17.58 -6.14
CA LYS A 54 12.06 -17.06 -5.13
C LYS A 54 12.06 -17.93 -3.88
N LEU A 55 11.92 -17.28 -2.73
CA LEU A 55 11.86 -17.93 -1.41
C LEU A 55 10.42 -18.15 -0.96
N ILE A 56 9.49 -17.33 -1.47
CA ILE A 56 8.07 -17.44 -1.17
C ILE A 56 7.43 -18.66 -1.86
N ASP A 57 6.51 -19.31 -1.16
CA ASP A 57 5.73 -20.43 -1.69
C ASP A 57 4.74 -20.00 -2.78
N ASP A 58 4.57 -20.85 -3.79
CA ASP A 58 3.64 -20.61 -4.91
C ASP A 58 2.20 -20.38 -4.42
N ARG A 59 1.77 -21.07 -3.36
CA ARG A 59 0.42 -20.91 -2.80
C ARG A 59 0.19 -19.51 -2.27
N ALA A 60 1.20 -18.88 -1.67
CA ALA A 60 1.08 -17.50 -1.19
C ALA A 60 0.95 -16.54 -2.38
N ILE A 61 1.74 -16.72 -3.45
CA ILE A 61 1.62 -15.92 -4.68
C ILE A 61 0.21 -16.05 -5.27
N GLN A 62 -0.35 -17.27 -5.32
CA GLN A 62 -1.71 -17.51 -5.82
C GLN A 62 -2.76 -16.73 -5.02
N VAL A 63 -2.71 -16.80 -3.68
CA VAL A 63 -3.64 -16.09 -2.80
C VAL A 63 -3.55 -14.58 -2.99
N TYR A 64 -2.33 -14.04 -3.13
CA TYR A 64 -2.14 -12.60 -3.35
C TYR A 64 -2.60 -12.16 -4.73
N ASP A 65 -2.33 -12.96 -5.77
CA ASP A 65 -2.79 -12.67 -7.12
C ASP A 65 -4.32 -12.66 -7.21
N GLU A 66 -5.00 -13.61 -6.56
CA GLU A 66 -6.47 -13.63 -6.45
C GLU A 66 -7.01 -12.36 -5.76
N ALA A 67 -6.33 -11.89 -4.71
CA ALA A 67 -6.70 -10.64 -4.05
C ALA A 67 -6.53 -9.43 -4.99
N ILE A 68 -5.42 -9.37 -5.73
CA ILE A 68 -5.16 -8.29 -6.70
C ILE A 68 -6.18 -8.31 -7.84
N GLN A 69 -6.52 -9.50 -8.37
CA GLN A 69 -7.56 -9.65 -9.39
C GLN A 69 -8.93 -9.18 -8.88
N LEU A 70 -9.25 -9.42 -7.60
CA LEU A 70 -10.46 -8.89 -6.97
C LEU A 70 -10.46 -7.36 -6.91
N TYR A 71 -9.34 -6.74 -6.55
CA TYR A 71 -9.22 -5.27 -6.55
C TYR A 71 -9.36 -4.68 -7.96
N GLU A 72 -8.71 -5.30 -8.94
CA GLU A 72 -8.82 -4.91 -10.36
C GLU A 72 -10.27 -5.01 -10.85
N LYS A 73 -10.97 -6.09 -10.49
CA LYS A 73 -12.39 -6.27 -10.80
C LYS A 73 -13.26 -5.17 -10.18
N ARG A 74 -13.07 -4.85 -8.89
CA ARG A 74 -13.79 -3.76 -8.21
C ARG A 74 -13.61 -2.42 -8.89
N LEU A 75 -12.37 -2.09 -9.28
CA LEU A 75 -12.09 -0.85 -10.01
C LEU A 75 -12.79 -0.82 -11.37
N ARG A 76 -12.69 -1.90 -12.15
CA ARG A 76 -13.39 -2.02 -13.45
C ARG A 76 -14.89 -1.77 -13.32
N GLU A 77 -15.52 -2.42 -12.35
CA GLU A 77 -16.96 -2.38 -12.15
C GLU A 77 -17.42 -1.01 -11.65
N ASN A 78 -16.80 -0.47 -10.59
CA ASN A 78 -17.23 0.80 -9.99
C ASN A 78 -16.99 2.00 -10.91
N ARG A 79 -15.90 1.97 -11.67
CA ARG A 79 -15.49 3.07 -12.56
C ARG A 79 -16.02 2.94 -13.99
N ALA A 80 -16.72 1.85 -14.30
CA ALA A 80 -17.16 1.50 -15.66
C ALA A 80 -16.00 1.48 -16.69
N GLU A 81 -14.84 0.97 -16.29
CA GLU A 81 -13.63 0.86 -17.12
C GLU A 81 -13.36 -0.61 -17.49
N PRO A 82 -14.08 -1.23 -18.45
CA PRO A 82 -14.04 -2.69 -18.67
C PRO A 82 -12.66 -3.25 -19.08
N PHE A 83 -11.77 -2.39 -19.59
CA PHE A 83 -10.43 -2.74 -20.05
C PHE A 83 -9.33 -2.34 -19.07
N PHE A 84 -9.68 -1.83 -17.88
CA PHE A 84 -8.68 -1.51 -16.87
C PHE A 84 -7.96 -2.78 -16.43
N SER A 85 -6.62 -2.73 -16.47
CA SER A 85 -5.77 -3.75 -15.86
C SER A 85 -4.47 -3.13 -15.36
N PHE A 86 -3.95 -3.69 -14.28
CA PHE A 86 -2.72 -3.18 -13.66
C PHE A 86 -1.50 -3.45 -14.53
N LYS A 87 -0.63 -2.44 -14.64
CA LYS A 87 0.73 -2.64 -15.16
C LYS A 87 1.56 -3.42 -14.13
N TYR A 88 2.62 -4.08 -14.59
CA TYR A 88 3.46 -4.92 -13.72
C TYR A 88 3.92 -4.18 -12.44
N TYR A 89 4.32 -2.90 -12.54
CA TYR A 89 4.76 -2.14 -11.37
C TYR A 89 3.63 -1.80 -10.38
N GLN A 90 2.38 -1.72 -10.84
CA GLN A 90 1.22 -1.57 -9.95
C GLN A 90 0.89 -2.91 -9.31
N TRP A 91 0.90 -3.99 -10.09
CA TRP A 91 0.69 -5.34 -9.60
C TRP A 91 1.72 -5.73 -8.53
N PHE A 92 3.02 -5.46 -8.75
CA PHE A 92 4.07 -5.69 -7.75
C PHE A 92 3.95 -4.79 -6.53
N ALA A 93 3.54 -3.53 -6.69
CA ALA A 93 3.29 -2.66 -5.53
C ALA A 93 2.17 -3.23 -4.64
N LEU A 94 1.12 -3.80 -5.23
CA LEU A 94 0.05 -4.47 -4.47
C LEU A 94 0.51 -5.81 -3.89
N LEU A 95 1.27 -6.60 -4.65
CA LEU A 95 1.83 -7.89 -4.21
C LEU A 95 2.73 -7.73 -3.00
N PHE A 96 3.63 -6.75 -3.02
CA PHE A 96 4.54 -6.49 -1.89
C PHE A 96 3.77 -6.10 -0.63
N THR A 97 2.63 -5.44 -0.79
CA THR A 97 1.75 -5.05 0.31
C THR A 97 0.90 -6.21 0.82
N GLU A 98 0.40 -7.08 -0.07
CA GLU A 98 -0.22 -8.35 0.34
C GLU A 98 0.77 -9.19 1.16
N TYR A 99 1.98 -9.37 0.65
CA TYR A 99 3.05 -10.09 1.36
C TYR A 99 3.36 -9.46 2.71
N PHE A 100 3.55 -8.14 2.74
CA PHE A 100 3.85 -7.44 3.99
C PHE A 100 2.75 -7.67 5.03
N PHE A 101 1.48 -7.46 4.67
CA PHE A 101 0.40 -7.62 5.63
C PHE A 101 0.19 -9.07 6.04
N ASP A 102 0.34 -10.03 5.14
CA ASP A 102 0.22 -11.44 5.49
C ASP A 102 1.28 -11.83 6.53
N VAL A 103 2.55 -11.50 6.28
CA VAL A 103 3.62 -11.82 7.23
C VAL A 103 3.48 -11.02 8.53
N TYR A 104 3.13 -9.73 8.45
CA TYR A 104 2.95 -8.88 9.63
C TYR A 104 1.84 -9.40 10.56
N HIS A 105 0.69 -9.80 10.02
CA HIS A 105 -0.44 -10.25 10.84
C HIS A 105 -0.31 -11.71 11.29
N ASN A 106 0.37 -12.56 10.52
CA ASN A 106 0.59 -13.95 10.92
C ASN A 106 1.78 -14.12 11.86
N ASN A 107 2.87 -13.36 11.68
CA ASN A 107 4.08 -13.48 12.49
C ASN A 107 4.97 -12.21 12.44
N LYS A 108 4.52 -11.14 13.11
CA LYS A 108 5.26 -9.87 13.22
C LYS A 108 6.68 -10.01 13.79
N ASP A 109 6.89 -10.93 14.74
CA ASP A 109 8.19 -11.11 15.41
C ASP A 109 9.20 -11.72 14.44
N LEU A 110 8.75 -12.68 13.63
CA LEU A 110 9.55 -13.26 12.55
C LEU A 110 9.93 -12.22 11.50
N LEU A 111 9.00 -11.35 11.10
CA LEU A 111 9.30 -10.28 10.15
C LEU A 111 10.38 -9.33 10.70
N ASN A 112 10.24 -8.92 11.97
CA ASN A 112 11.22 -8.04 12.60
C ASN A 112 12.61 -8.70 12.71
N HIS A 113 12.64 -9.98 13.09
CA HIS A 113 13.90 -10.73 13.16
C HIS A 113 14.56 -10.87 11.78
N ALA A 114 13.80 -11.28 10.76
CA ALA A 114 14.32 -11.45 9.41
C ALA A 114 14.84 -10.14 8.80
N LEU A 115 14.20 -9.00 9.09
CA LEU A 115 14.69 -7.69 8.66
C LEU A 115 16.01 -7.32 9.34
N ASN A 116 16.16 -7.62 10.63
CA ASN A 116 17.39 -7.37 11.37
C ASN A 116 18.53 -8.30 10.95
N GLU A 117 18.24 -9.57 10.66
CA GLU A 117 19.24 -10.49 10.08
C GLU A 117 19.70 -9.99 8.70
N TYR A 118 18.76 -9.53 7.86
CA TYR A 118 19.10 -8.96 6.55
C TYR A 118 19.93 -7.68 6.68
N LEU A 119 19.57 -6.80 7.63
CA LEU A 119 20.32 -5.58 7.97
C LEU A 119 21.76 -5.89 8.36
N GLU A 120 21.98 -6.88 9.23
CA GLU A 120 23.32 -7.26 9.72
C GLU A 120 24.17 -7.92 8.64
N ALA A 121 23.55 -8.64 7.70
CA ALA A 121 24.24 -9.34 6.62
C ALA A 121 24.83 -8.40 5.55
N ASP A 122 24.23 -7.22 5.32
CA ASP A 122 24.68 -6.28 4.29
C ASP A 122 25.40 -5.07 4.89
N SER A 123 26.71 -5.01 4.63
CA SER A 123 27.58 -3.95 5.12
C SER A 123 27.24 -2.54 4.63
N ASN A 124 26.38 -2.39 3.62
CA ASN A 124 25.88 -1.10 3.17
C ASN A 124 24.93 -0.44 4.19
N PHE A 125 24.35 -1.19 5.13
CA PHE A 125 23.37 -0.68 6.09
C PHE A 125 23.91 -0.47 7.51
N ARG A 126 25.24 -0.45 7.71
CA ARG A 126 25.87 -0.35 9.05
C ARG A 126 25.45 0.86 9.90
N GLU A 127 24.95 1.92 9.28
CA GLU A 127 24.48 3.13 9.95
C GLU A 127 22.98 3.12 10.25
N VAL A 128 22.26 2.07 9.85
CA VAL A 128 20.82 1.93 10.10
C VAL A 128 20.61 1.20 11.42
N GLU A 129 19.76 1.78 12.27
CA GLU A 129 19.37 1.17 13.55
C GLU A 129 18.56 -0.11 13.32
N GLN A 130 18.64 -1.05 14.28
CA GLN A 130 17.83 -2.26 14.24
C GLN A 130 16.34 -1.92 14.25
N PHE A 131 15.57 -2.65 13.46
CA PHE A 131 14.12 -2.56 13.40
C PHE A 131 13.49 -3.02 14.71
N THR A 132 12.47 -2.29 15.12
CA THR A 132 11.55 -2.64 16.19
C THR A 132 10.15 -2.84 15.62
N GLU A 133 9.25 -3.43 16.40
CA GLU A 133 7.84 -3.56 16.01
C GLU A 133 7.17 -2.21 15.68
N ASN A 134 7.64 -1.12 16.29
CA ASN A 134 7.09 0.22 16.04
C ASN A 134 7.43 0.73 14.64
N ASP A 135 8.53 0.26 14.05
CA ASP A 135 8.96 0.66 12.71
C ASP A 135 8.11 0.00 11.61
N LEU A 136 7.49 -1.14 11.93
CA LEU A 136 6.63 -1.91 11.02
C LEU A 136 5.19 -1.38 10.94
N LYS A 137 4.90 -0.24 11.56
CA LYS A 137 3.56 0.39 11.53
C LYS A 137 3.36 1.30 10.31
N LYS A 138 4.40 1.49 9.49
CA LYS A 138 4.39 2.44 8.36
C LYS A 138 4.91 1.78 7.09
N LEU A 139 4.16 1.94 6.00
CA LEU A 139 4.61 1.62 4.65
C LEU A 139 4.75 2.90 3.83
N ALA A 140 5.90 3.06 3.18
CA ALA A 140 6.18 4.18 2.30
C ALA A 140 6.35 3.68 0.86
N TYR A 141 5.70 4.37 -0.07
CA TYR A 141 5.76 4.04 -1.50
C TYR A 141 6.53 5.12 -2.25
N TRP A 142 7.63 4.74 -2.88
CA TRP A 142 8.38 5.64 -3.75
C TRP A 142 8.09 5.34 -5.21
N MET A 143 7.15 6.10 -5.80
CA MET A 143 6.68 5.86 -7.17
C MET A 143 6.56 7.15 -7.98
N ALA A 144 6.95 7.08 -9.25
CA ALA A 144 6.94 8.21 -10.19
C ALA A 144 5.55 8.86 -10.36
N ALA A 145 5.49 10.12 -10.77
CA ALA A 145 4.25 10.75 -11.21
C ALA A 145 3.65 9.98 -12.40
N GLY A 146 2.31 9.86 -12.46
CA GLY A 146 1.64 9.10 -13.52
C GLY A 146 1.67 7.57 -13.37
N SER A 147 2.29 7.01 -12.33
CA SER A 147 2.28 5.55 -12.04
C SER A 147 0.94 5.02 -11.48
N GLY A 148 -0.09 5.86 -11.38
CA GLY A 148 -1.40 5.44 -10.87
C GLY A 148 -1.48 5.28 -9.36
N LYS A 149 -0.69 6.05 -8.58
CA LYS A 149 -0.70 6.05 -7.11
C LYS A 149 -2.09 6.18 -6.49
N THR A 150 -2.99 6.96 -7.09
CA THR A 150 -4.37 7.13 -6.59
C THR A 150 -5.13 5.80 -6.59
N LEU A 151 -5.06 5.02 -7.67
CA LEU A 151 -5.72 3.71 -7.73
C LEU A 151 -5.04 2.68 -6.82
N LEU A 152 -3.72 2.76 -6.67
CA LEU A 152 -3.00 1.94 -5.67
C LEU A 152 -3.48 2.27 -4.25
N MET A 153 -3.65 3.55 -3.91
CA MET A 153 -4.19 3.96 -2.61
C MET A 153 -5.60 3.40 -2.37
N HIS A 154 -6.46 3.33 -3.39
CA HIS A 154 -7.79 2.72 -3.28
C HIS A 154 -7.70 1.21 -3.01
N CYS A 155 -6.74 0.53 -3.64
CA CYS A 155 -6.47 -0.87 -3.35
C CYS A 155 -5.91 -1.05 -1.94
N ASN A 156 -4.98 -0.19 -1.51
CA ASN A 156 -4.41 -0.23 -0.16
C ASN A 156 -5.51 -0.10 0.93
N TYR A 157 -6.56 0.68 0.67
CA TYR A 157 -7.75 0.71 1.52
C TYR A 157 -8.43 -0.67 1.62
N TRP A 158 -8.60 -1.40 0.51
CA TRP A 158 -9.12 -2.76 0.54
C TRP A 158 -8.15 -3.77 1.18
N GLN A 159 -6.84 -3.59 1.01
CA GLN A 159 -5.82 -4.43 1.65
C GLN A 159 -5.87 -4.25 3.17
N ILE A 160 -5.80 -3.01 3.65
CA ILE A 160 -5.75 -2.76 5.09
C ILE A 160 -7.03 -3.19 5.79
N THR A 161 -8.20 -3.04 5.15
CA THR A 161 -9.49 -3.50 5.70
C THR A 161 -9.66 -5.02 5.64
N ARG A 162 -8.97 -5.70 4.71
CA ARG A 162 -8.92 -7.17 4.66
C ARG A 162 -8.09 -7.75 5.80
N TYR A 163 -6.89 -7.21 6.05
CA TYR A 163 -5.95 -7.75 7.03
C TYR A 163 -6.20 -7.26 8.45
N ASN A 164 -6.62 -5.99 8.60
CA ASN A 164 -6.95 -5.42 9.90
C ASN A 164 -8.42 -4.98 9.90
N LYS A 165 -9.23 -5.70 10.67
CA LYS A 165 -10.68 -5.47 10.77
C LYS A 165 -11.06 -4.48 11.87
N ASN A 166 -10.11 -4.07 12.70
CA ASN A 166 -10.34 -3.28 13.90
C ASN A 166 -9.73 -1.88 13.75
N TRP A 167 -10.17 -1.13 12.75
CA TRP A 167 -9.83 0.29 12.63
C TRP A 167 -10.94 1.15 13.23
N GLU A 168 -10.55 2.12 14.04
CA GLU A 168 -11.49 3.13 14.53
C GLU A 168 -11.72 4.21 13.47
N ASN A 169 -10.66 4.65 12.79
CA ASN A 169 -10.71 5.70 11.78
C ASN A 169 -9.70 5.44 10.65
N ILE A 170 -10.08 5.80 9.42
CA ILE A 170 -9.18 5.85 8.26
C ILE A 170 -9.14 7.29 7.75
N ILE A 171 -7.95 7.90 7.75
CA ILE A 171 -7.78 9.31 7.41
C ILE A 171 -6.90 9.45 6.17
N LEU A 172 -7.38 10.19 5.18
CA LEU A 172 -6.60 10.61 4.03
C LEU A 172 -6.19 12.07 4.19
N ILE A 173 -4.91 12.30 4.45
CA ILE A 173 -4.34 13.65 4.58
C ILE A 173 -3.89 14.14 3.20
N THR A 174 -4.32 15.35 2.84
CA THR A 174 -4.07 15.96 1.53
C THR A 174 -3.41 17.34 1.70
N PRO A 175 -2.62 17.84 0.73
CA PRO A 175 -1.85 19.06 0.93
C PRO A 175 -2.64 20.36 0.66
N ASN A 176 -3.81 20.29 0.02
CA ASN A 176 -4.73 21.41 -0.18
C ASN A 176 -6.17 20.93 -0.46
N GLU A 177 -7.16 21.80 -0.26
CA GLU A 177 -8.58 21.46 -0.46
C GLU A 177 -8.93 21.00 -1.88
N GLY A 178 -8.24 21.53 -2.90
CA GLY A 178 -8.45 21.11 -4.29
C GLY A 178 -8.15 19.63 -4.48
N LEU A 179 -7.04 19.15 -3.91
CA LEU A 179 -6.69 17.74 -3.90
C LEU A 179 -7.61 16.93 -2.98
N SER A 180 -8.09 17.48 -1.88
CA SER A 180 -9.11 16.81 -1.05
C SER A 180 -10.37 16.48 -1.87
N ARG A 181 -10.87 17.44 -2.67
CA ARG A 181 -12.03 17.25 -3.54
C ARG A 181 -11.76 16.22 -4.65
N GLN A 182 -10.61 16.31 -5.32
CA GLN A 182 -10.23 15.33 -6.35
C GLN A 182 -10.16 13.90 -5.78
N HIS A 183 -9.60 13.73 -4.57
CA HIS A 183 -9.57 12.43 -3.92
C HIS A 183 -10.96 11.94 -3.52
N TYR A 184 -11.83 12.82 -3.02
CA TYR A 184 -13.22 12.48 -2.71
C TYR A 184 -13.98 11.96 -3.94
N GLU A 185 -13.88 12.66 -5.06
CA GLU A 185 -14.48 12.26 -6.34
C GLU A 185 -13.93 10.91 -6.81
N SER A 186 -12.60 10.74 -6.79
CA SER A 186 -11.96 9.50 -7.26
C SER A 186 -12.25 8.28 -6.37
N LEU A 187 -12.36 8.47 -5.05
CA LEU A 187 -12.79 7.43 -4.10
C LEU A 187 -14.24 7.02 -4.36
N THR A 188 -15.12 8.00 -4.59
CA THR A 188 -16.53 7.79 -4.92
C THR A 188 -16.69 6.98 -6.21
N GLU A 189 -15.94 7.34 -7.27
CA GLU A 189 -15.88 6.56 -8.52
C GLU A 189 -15.40 5.12 -8.29
N SER A 190 -14.56 4.90 -7.29
CA SER A 190 -14.04 3.57 -6.95
C SER A 190 -14.95 2.81 -5.99
N GLY A 191 -16.12 3.36 -5.63
CA GLY A 191 -17.07 2.78 -4.70
C GLY A 191 -16.59 2.75 -3.25
N ILE A 192 -15.63 3.59 -2.88
CA ILE A 192 -15.08 3.68 -1.53
C ILE A 192 -15.78 4.82 -0.79
N PRO A 193 -16.46 4.55 0.35
CA PRO A 193 -17.09 5.60 1.13
C PRO A 193 -16.06 6.60 1.65
N ALA A 194 -16.32 7.88 1.44
CA ALA A 194 -15.44 8.95 1.89
C ALA A 194 -16.25 10.18 2.32
N LYS A 195 -15.65 11.01 3.17
CA LYS A 195 -16.23 12.26 3.67
C LYS A 195 -15.16 13.33 3.74
N LEU A 196 -15.50 14.55 3.32
CA LEU A 196 -14.64 15.72 3.50
C LEU A 196 -14.82 16.30 4.91
N TYR A 197 -13.71 16.61 5.59
CA TYR A 197 -13.78 17.35 6.85
C TYR A 197 -14.33 18.77 6.63
N SER A 198 -15.39 19.13 7.37
CA SER A 198 -16.11 20.41 7.21
C SER A 198 -15.82 21.45 8.30
N GLY A 199 -14.96 21.16 9.28
CA GLY A 199 -14.60 22.12 10.34
C GLY A 199 -15.30 21.93 11.69
N SER A 200 -16.06 20.87 11.87
CA SER A 200 -16.87 20.62 13.08
C SER A 200 -16.50 19.27 13.70
N GLU A 201 -16.65 19.10 15.02
CA GLU A 201 -16.44 17.80 15.67
C GLU A 201 -17.34 16.69 15.10
N GLU A 202 -18.56 17.04 14.69
CA GLU A 202 -19.47 16.09 14.03
C GLU A 202 -18.91 15.60 12.67
N SER A 203 -18.11 16.42 11.99
CA SER A 203 -17.47 16.01 10.74
C SER A 203 -16.24 15.13 10.91
N LEU A 204 -15.74 14.95 12.15
CA LEU A 204 -14.70 13.97 12.48
C LEU A 204 -15.24 12.56 12.63
N LYS A 205 -16.52 12.41 12.99
CA LYS A 205 -17.16 11.10 13.10
C LYS A 205 -17.37 10.52 11.71
N THR A 206 -16.85 9.31 11.51
CA THR A 206 -16.98 8.51 10.29
C THR A 206 -17.92 7.33 10.52
N LYS A 207 -18.54 6.84 9.45
CA LYS A 207 -19.18 5.53 9.45
C LYS A 207 -18.13 4.43 9.33
N GLU A 208 -18.48 3.20 9.68
CA GLU A 208 -17.61 2.03 9.49
C GLU A 208 -17.10 1.97 8.03
N GLY A 209 -15.77 1.97 7.88
CA GLY A 209 -15.10 1.93 6.58
C GLY A 209 -15.10 3.24 5.79
N GLU A 210 -15.65 4.35 6.30
CA GLU A 210 -15.64 5.65 5.62
C GLU A 210 -14.30 6.39 5.81
N ILE A 211 -13.68 6.81 4.71
CA ILE A 211 -12.42 7.57 4.75
C ILE A 211 -12.71 9.04 5.07
N LEU A 212 -12.14 9.55 6.15
CA LEU A 212 -12.12 10.98 6.45
C LEU A 212 -11.00 11.66 5.65
N ILE A 213 -11.36 12.53 4.73
CA ILE A 213 -10.39 13.31 3.95
C ILE A 213 -10.18 14.64 4.64
N LEU A 214 -8.93 14.93 4.96
CA LEU A 214 -8.54 16.11 5.71
C LEU A 214 -7.36 16.80 5.02
N GLU A 215 -7.39 18.13 4.98
CA GLU A 215 -6.28 18.91 4.46
C GLU A 215 -5.26 19.18 5.58
N ILE A 216 -3.96 19.01 5.30
CA ILE A 216 -2.89 19.10 6.31
C ILE A 216 -2.92 20.39 7.14
N THR A 217 -3.28 21.54 6.56
CA THR A 217 -3.32 22.83 7.29
C THR A 217 -4.44 22.89 8.33
N LYS A 218 -5.41 21.96 8.27
CA LYS A 218 -6.49 21.83 9.25
C LYS A 218 -6.05 21.01 10.46
N LEU A 219 -4.90 20.33 10.43
CA LEU A 219 -4.30 19.70 11.62
C LEU A 219 -3.47 20.72 12.37
N VAL A 220 -3.83 20.99 13.63
CA VAL A 220 -3.12 21.89 14.54
C VAL A 220 -2.78 21.15 15.83
N LYS A 221 -1.73 21.57 16.54
CA LYS A 221 -1.36 20.98 17.85
C LYS A 221 -2.14 21.55 19.04
N ASN A 222 -2.71 22.73 18.86
CA ASN A 222 -3.54 23.41 19.84
C ASN A 222 -4.57 24.19 19.04
N LYS A 223 -5.85 23.82 19.15
CA LYS A 223 -6.90 24.60 18.49
C LYS A 223 -7.14 25.91 19.24
N GLU A 224 -6.76 27.03 18.63
CA GLU A 224 -7.09 28.38 19.10
C GLU A 224 -8.12 29.03 18.16
N GLY A 225 -9.31 29.36 18.69
CA GLY A 225 -10.38 30.06 17.95
C GLY A 225 -11.40 29.16 17.21
N GLU A 226 -12.34 29.79 16.50
CA GLU A 226 -13.48 29.14 15.82
C GLU A 226 -13.17 28.65 14.38
N GLY A 227 -11.90 28.59 13.99
CA GLY A 227 -11.48 28.19 12.65
C GLY A 227 -11.75 26.71 12.32
N VAL A 228 -11.66 26.38 11.02
CA VAL A 228 -11.80 25.02 10.46
C VAL A 228 -10.53 24.21 10.73
N SER A 229 -10.22 23.95 11.99
CA SER A 229 -9.05 23.18 12.44
C SER A 229 -9.44 22.06 13.40
N VAL A 230 -8.56 21.06 13.52
CA VAL A 230 -8.67 19.83 14.31
C VAL A 230 -7.38 19.66 15.09
N ASP A 231 -7.51 19.36 16.37
CA ASP A 231 -6.36 19.00 17.19
C ASP A 231 -5.88 17.58 16.86
N VAL A 232 -4.58 17.37 16.70
CA VAL A 232 -4.00 16.04 16.45
C VAL A 232 -4.27 15.08 17.61
N ASP A 233 -4.43 15.60 18.83
CA ASP A 233 -4.73 14.81 20.02
C ASP A 233 -6.11 14.14 19.93
N TYR A 234 -7.02 14.63 19.07
CA TYR A 234 -8.31 13.97 18.81
C TYR A 234 -8.15 12.53 18.27
N PHE A 235 -7.03 12.24 17.60
CA PHE A 235 -6.76 10.93 17.03
C PHE A 235 -5.80 10.09 17.89
N SER A 236 -5.50 10.56 19.10
CA SER A 236 -4.48 10.02 20.01
C SER A 236 -5.14 9.42 21.25
N GLU A 237 -5.93 8.36 21.10
CA GLU A 237 -6.34 7.48 22.21
C GLU A 237 -5.55 6.17 22.20
#